data_AF-A0A9D8ANZ5-F1
#
_entry.id   AF-A0A9D8ANZ5-F1
#
_cell.length_a   1.000
_cell.length_b   1.000
_cell.length_c   1.000
_cell.angle_alpha   90.00
_cell.angle_beta   90.00
_cell.angle_gamma   90.00
#
_symmetry.space_group_name_H-M   'P 1'
#
loop_
_entity.id
_entity.type
_entity.pdbx_description
1 polymer ?
#
loop_
_entity_poly.entity_id
_entity_poly.type
_entity_poly.pdbx_seq_one_letter_code
_entity_poly.pdbx_strand_id
1 'polypeptide(L)'
;MRKNLKIFALVLFLSTFFFQVQQSMAIMSNSNADNSKSSNKIAVATVGDSVTSEISKVSGRAPYFLIFDEKGVFLKSIKNPSQNRRGGASSVVVDLLKKESVKTIIAGKFGDKMVRQLKTNKIEYHENAGVAKKAVETVIKNKRSKNAQK
;
A
#
# COMPACT_ATOMS: atom_id res chain seq x y z
N MET A 1 34.07 7.51 -52.94
CA MET A 1 32.81 8.08 -52.40
C MET A 1 31.76 7.07 -51.88
N ARG A 2 31.72 5.81 -52.34
CA ARG A 2 30.66 4.85 -51.95
C ARG A 2 30.75 4.25 -50.52
N LYS A 3 31.93 4.27 -49.87
CA LYS A 3 32.15 3.69 -48.53
C LYS A 3 31.59 4.57 -47.40
N ASN A 4 31.74 5.90 -47.53
CA ASN A 4 31.24 6.86 -46.54
C ASN A 4 29.71 6.94 -46.53
N LEU A 5 29.06 6.67 -47.66
CA LEU A 5 27.60 6.67 -47.78
C LEU A 5 26.95 5.48 -47.02
N LYS A 6 27.60 4.30 -47.00
CA LYS A 6 27.14 3.14 -46.22
C LYS A 6 27.27 3.36 -44.72
N ILE A 7 28.36 4.00 -44.29
CA ILE A 7 28.59 4.36 -42.89
C ILE A 7 27.54 5.40 -42.45
N PHE A 8 27.26 6.39 -43.28
CA PHE A 8 26.22 7.40 -42.99
C PHE A 8 24.82 6.77 -42.89
N ALA A 9 24.49 5.84 -43.78
CA ALA A 9 23.21 5.12 -43.74
C ALA A 9 23.10 4.21 -42.49
N LEU A 10 24.18 3.56 -42.07
CA LEU A 10 24.22 2.73 -40.86
C LEU A 10 24.03 3.56 -39.59
N VAL A 11 24.64 4.76 -39.52
CA VAL A 11 24.49 5.68 -38.37
C VAL A 11 23.06 6.23 -38.28
N LEU A 12 22.42 6.54 -39.41
CA LEU A 12 21.00 6.91 -39.48
C LEU A 12 20.06 5.78 -39.05
N PHE A 13 20.41 4.53 -39.37
CA PHE A 13 19.64 3.37 -38.95
C PHE A 13 19.82 3.07 -37.45
N LEU A 14 21.04 3.23 -36.93
CA LEU A 14 21.35 2.99 -35.52
C LEU A 14 20.71 4.03 -34.59
N SER A 15 20.62 5.29 -35.03
CA SER A 15 19.98 6.36 -34.22
C SER A 15 18.47 6.19 -34.11
N THR A 16 17.81 5.80 -35.21
CA THR A 16 16.36 5.53 -35.22
C THR A 16 16.01 4.28 -34.43
N PHE A 17 16.85 3.24 -34.49
CA PHE A 17 16.69 2.04 -33.68
C PHE A 17 16.83 2.34 -32.18
N PHE A 18 17.80 3.17 -31.79
CA PHE A 18 17.97 3.58 -30.40
C PHE A 18 16.78 4.39 -29.87
N PHE A 19 16.18 5.23 -30.70
CA PHE A 19 14.97 6.00 -30.37
C PHE A 19 13.72 5.11 -30.21
N GLN A 20 13.65 4.01 -30.97
CA GLN A 20 12.55 3.04 -30.85
C GLN A 20 12.65 2.19 -29.57
N VAL A 21 13.87 1.86 -29.11
CA VAL A 21 14.11 1.17 -27.84
C VAL A 21 13.74 2.05 -26.63
N GLN A 22 13.97 3.37 -26.68
CA GLN A 22 13.56 4.29 -25.62
C GLN A 22 12.03 4.37 -25.49
N GLN A 23 11.31 4.41 -26.61
CA GLN A 23 9.84 4.44 -26.60
C GLN A 23 9.22 3.14 -26.06
N SER A 24 9.79 1.97 -26.36
CA SER A 24 9.30 0.70 -25.82
C SER A 24 9.54 0.57 -24.30
N MET A 25 10.65 1.09 -23.78
CA MET A 25 10.87 1.17 -22.32
C MET A 25 9.92 2.14 -21.63
N ALA A 26 9.56 3.26 -22.26
CA ALA A 26 8.57 4.20 -21.73
C ALA A 26 7.16 3.57 -21.64
N ILE A 27 6.81 2.69 -22.58
CA ILE A 27 5.54 1.94 -22.56
C ILE A 27 5.52 0.89 -21.43
N MET A 28 6.69 0.31 -21.07
CA MET A 28 6.79 -0.64 -19.94
C MET A 28 6.67 0.02 -18.55
N SER A 29 6.86 1.33 -18.43
CA SER A 29 6.70 2.06 -17.15
C SER A 29 5.26 2.47 -16.84
N ASN A 30 4.29 2.18 -17.72
CA ASN A 30 2.89 2.61 -17.54
C ASN A 30 1.87 1.45 -17.61
N SER A 31 2.26 0.28 -17.11
CA SER A 31 1.35 -0.84 -16.87
C SER A 31 1.41 -1.31 -15.42
N ASN A 32 0.91 -0.48 -14.50
CA ASN A 32 0.40 -0.96 -13.21
C ASN A 32 -0.76 -0.09 -12.73
N ALA A 33 -1.69 0.14 -13.64
CA ALA A 33 -3.02 0.67 -13.35
C ALA A 33 -4.09 -0.34 -13.76
N ASP A 34 -3.91 -1.62 -13.39
CA ASP A 34 -5.02 -2.51 -13.10
C ASP A 34 -4.53 -3.80 -12.43
N ASN A 35 -4.50 -3.81 -11.10
CA ASN A 35 -4.54 -5.05 -10.31
C ASN A 35 -5.83 -5.02 -9.48
N SER A 36 -6.95 -4.70 -10.13
CA SER A 36 -8.30 -4.71 -9.54
C SER A 36 -8.87 -6.14 -9.56
N LYS A 37 -8.26 -7.02 -8.77
CA LYS A 37 -8.96 -8.22 -8.33
C LYS A 37 -8.58 -8.55 -6.90
N SER A 38 -9.36 -7.99 -5.98
CA SER A 38 -9.38 -8.36 -4.56
C SER A 38 -8.02 -8.30 -3.84
N SER A 39 -7.39 -7.13 -3.77
CA SER A 39 -6.21 -6.98 -2.92
C SER A 39 -6.59 -6.99 -1.44
N ASN A 40 -6.26 -8.05 -0.70
CA ASN A 40 -6.42 -8.16 0.76
C ASN A 40 -5.36 -7.32 1.49
N LYS A 41 -5.33 -6.02 1.22
CA LYS A 41 -4.33 -5.12 1.81
C LYS A 41 -4.55 -4.97 3.32
N ILE A 42 -3.45 -4.77 4.02
CA ILE A 42 -3.38 -4.60 5.47
C ILE A 42 -2.89 -3.19 5.75
N ALA A 43 -3.61 -2.44 6.58
CA ALA A 43 -3.15 -1.16 7.10
C ALA A 43 -2.68 -1.29 8.55
N VAL A 44 -1.62 -0.57 8.92
CA VAL A 44 -1.14 -0.47 10.30
C VAL A 44 -1.11 1.00 10.71
N ALA A 45 -1.82 1.32 11.77
CA ALA A 45 -1.81 2.64 12.40
C ALA A 45 -0.52 2.82 13.20
N THR A 46 0.34 3.77 12.84
CA THR A 46 1.68 3.93 13.42
C THR A 46 1.97 5.35 13.87
N VAL A 47 2.95 5.49 14.77
CA VAL A 47 3.45 6.79 15.24
C VAL A 47 4.40 7.46 14.24
N GLY A 48 5.01 6.68 13.35
CA GLY A 48 5.93 7.13 12.30
C GLY A 48 5.63 6.48 10.95
N ASP A 49 6.34 6.91 9.91
CA ASP A 49 6.14 6.52 8.51
C ASP A 49 6.98 5.30 8.07
N SER A 50 7.78 4.74 8.97
CA SER A 50 8.64 3.59 8.71
C SER A 50 8.01 2.27 9.15
N VAL A 51 8.32 1.17 8.45
CA VAL A 51 7.88 -0.19 8.82
C VAL A 51 8.38 -0.66 10.19
N THR A 52 9.44 -0.05 10.70
CA THR A 52 9.98 -0.29 12.05
C THR A 52 9.32 0.58 13.11
N SER A 53 8.45 1.52 12.73
CA SER A 53 7.73 2.35 13.68
C SER A 53 6.76 1.53 14.53
N GLU A 54 6.54 2.04 15.74
CA GLU A 54 5.58 1.46 16.67
C GLU A 54 4.14 1.70 16.22
N ILE A 55 3.29 0.74 16.54
CA ILE A 55 1.84 0.84 16.40
C ILE A 55 1.34 1.94 17.33
N SER A 56 0.53 2.83 16.78
CA SER A 56 -0.09 3.89 17.56
C SER A 56 -1.10 3.30 18.55
N LYS A 57 -1.08 3.81 19.79
CA LYS A 57 -2.04 3.44 20.84
C LYS A 57 -3.49 3.73 20.43
N VAL A 58 -3.70 4.70 19.53
CA VAL A 58 -5.03 5.13 19.07
C VAL A 58 -5.14 4.97 17.56
N SER A 59 -6.24 4.35 17.10
CA SER A 59 -6.50 4.12 15.67
C SER A 59 -6.87 5.39 14.90
N GLY A 60 -7.93 6.11 15.32
CA GLY A 60 -8.49 7.24 14.57
C GLY A 60 -7.56 8.46 14.46
N ARG A 61 -6.63 8.63 15.41
CA ARG A 61 -5.70 9.77 15.50
C ARG A 61 -4.24 9.35 15.31
N ALA A 62 -3.98 8.13 14.84
CA ALA A 62 -2.62 7.71 14.51
C ALA A 62 -1.99 8.69 13.51
N PRO A 63 -0.73 9.11 13.67
CA PRO A 63 -0.07 10.00 12.73
C PRO A 63 0.02 9.44 11.30
N TYR A 64 0.27 8.14 11.17
CA TYR A 64 0.47 7.47 9.87
C TYR A 64 -0.32 6.17 9.75
N PHE A 65 -0.60 5.79 8.51
CA PHE A 65 -1.08 4.47 8.12
C PHE A 65 -0.10 3.86 7.12
N LEU A 66 0.55 2.78 7.54
CA LEU A 66 1.41 1.98 6.67
C LEU A 66 0.54 0.96 5.95
N ILE A 67 0.63 0.92 4.63
CA ILE A 67 -0.12 0.00 3.79
C ILE A 67 0.78 -1.13 3.34
N PHE A 68 0.34 -2.35 3.56
CA PHE A 68 0.98 -3.60 3.16
C PHE A 68 0.06 -4.38 2.23
N ASP A 69 0.66 -5.21 1.37
CA ASP A 69 -0.09 -6.22 0.64
C ASP A 69 -0.49 -7.39 1.55
N GLU A 70 -1.19 -8.38 0.98
CA GLU A 70 -1.62 -9.58 1.69
C GLU A 70 -0.46 -10.51 2.12
N LYS A 71 0.73 -10.33 1.53
CA LYS A 71 1.95 -11.09 1.84
C LYS A 71 2.82 -10.38 2.88
N GLY A 72 2.46 -9.17 3.29
CA GLY A 72 3.19 -8.36 4.26
C GLY A 72 4.30 -7.51 3.64
N VAL A 73 4.32 -7.36 2.32
CA VAL A 73 5.22 -6.44 1.62
C VAL A 73 4.72 -5.02 1.83
N PHE A 74 5.61 -4.14 2.28
CA PHE A 74 5.31 -2.73 2.45
C PHE A 74 5.11 -2.06 1.09
N LEU A 75 3.99 -1.35 0.93
CA LEU A 75 3.63 -0.66 -0.30
C LEU A 75 3.88 0.84 -0.18
N LYS A 76 3.35 1.47 0.87
CA LYS A 76 3.45 2.92 1.08
C LYS A 76 3.07 3.34 2.48
N SER A 77 3.49 4.54 2.86
CA SER A 77 3.05 5.24 4.06
C SER A 77 2.11 6.38 3.69
N ILE A 78 1.05 6.58 4.49
CA ILE A 78 0.06 7.64 4.29
C ILE A 78 -0.08 8.43 5.59
N LYS A 79 0.12 9.74 5.54
CA LYS A 79 -0.11 10.64 6.67
C LYS A 79 -1.62 10.75 6.95
N ASN A 80 -2.01 10.70 8.22
CA ASN A 80 -3.41 10.75 8.61
C ASN A 80 -3.99 12.18 8.52
N PRO A 81 -4.94 12.45 7.61
CA PRO A 81 -5.57 13.77 7.48
C PRO A 81 -6.51 14.12 8.64
N SER A 82 -6.83 13.17 9.53
CA SER A 82 -7.69 13.40 10.69
C SER A 82 -6.99 13.43 12.04
N GLN A 83 -5.65 13.38 12.07
CA GLN A 83 -4.87 13.42 13.32
C GLN A 83 -5.32 14.55 14.27
N ASN A 84 -5.47 15.76 13.73
CA ASN A 84 -5.78 16.98 14.48
C ASN A 84 -7.26 17.41 14.39
N ARG A 85 -8.14 16.58 13.82
CA ARG A 85 -9.56 16.97 13.71
C ARG A 85 -10.24 16.93 15.09
N ARG A 86 -11.12 17.90 15.35
CA ARG A 86 -11.93 17.95 16.59
C ARG A 86 -12.92 16.79 16.67
N GLY A 87 -13.51 16.39 15.54
CA GLY A 87 -14.47 15.29 15.44
C GLY A 87 -14.41 14.57 14.09
N GLY A 88 -15.09 13.43 14.01
CA GLY A 88 -15.23 12.67 12.76
C GLY A 88 -13.95 11.96 12.28
N ALA A 89 -12.94 11.81 13.15
CA ALA A 89 -11.67 11.19 12.76
C ALA A 89 -11.85 9.76 12.24
N SER A 90 -12.73 8.98 12.86
CA SER A 90 -12.99 7.60 12.43
C SER A 90 -13.55 7.51 11.01
N SER A 91 -14.46 8.40 10.61
CA SER A 91 -15.03 8.43 9.26
C SER A 91 -13.94 8.67 8.22
N VAL A 92 -13.12 9.69 8.46
CA VAL A 92 -12.03 10.06 7.55
C VAL A 92 -11.02 8.91 7.40
N VAL A 93 -10.66 8.25 8.50
CA VAL A 93 -9.78 7.07 8.45
C VAL A 93 -10.44 5.94 7.67
N VAL A 94 -11.71 5.61 7.93
CA VAL A 94 -12.39 4.52 7.22
C VAL A 94 -12.51 4.81 5.73
N ASP A 95 -12.76 6.05 5.33
CA ASP A 95 -12.79 6.46 3.92
C ASP A 95 -11.40 6.33 3.27
N LEU A 96 -10.33 6.67 3.99
CA LEU A 96 -8.95 6.44 3.55
C LEU A 96 -8.69 4.94 3.34
N LEU A 97 -9.07 4.09 4.28
CA LEU A 97 -8.90 2.64 4.17
C LEU A 97 -9.64 2.06 2.95
N LYS A 98 -10.86 2.55 2.69
CA LYS A 98 -11.66 2.14 1.52
C LYS A 98 -11.00 2.57 0.22
N LYS A 99 -10.54 3.83 0.14
CA LYS A 99 -9.82 4.34 -1.03
C LYS A 99 -8.58 3.50 -1.34
N GLU A 100 -7.92 3.03 -0.29
CA GLU A 100 -6.73 2.18 -0.42
C GLU A 100 -7.03 0.69 -0.64
N SER A 101 -8.31 0.29 -0.68
CA SER A 101 -8.76 -1.10 -0.78
C SER A 101 -8.23 -1.99 0.37
N VAL A 102 -8.14 -1.42 1.57
CA VAL A 102 -7.73 -2.15 2.78
C VAL A 102 -8.86 -3.03 3.29
N LYS A 103 -8.54 -4.29 3.60
CA LYS A 103 -9.47 -5.26 4.18
C LYS A 103 -9.21 -5.54 5.65
N THR A 104 -8.00 -5.27 6.12
CA THR A 104 -7.62 -5.49 7.53
C THR A 104 -6.87 -4.27 8.06
N ILE A 105 -7.26 -3.77 9.23
CA ILE A 105 -6.53 -2.71 9.94
C ILE A 105 -5.98 -3.23 11.29
N ILE A 106 -4.73 -2.85 11.59
CA ILE A 106 -4.06 -3.12 12.86
C ILE A 106 -3.81 -1.78 13.57
N ALA A 107 -4.18 -1.67 14.83
CA ALA A 107 -3.92 -0.49 15.66
C ALA A 107 -3.86 -0.89 17.14
N GLY A 108 -3.50 0.04 18.04
CA GLY A 108 -3.56 -0.19 19.48
C GLY A 108 -4.99 -0.38 19.98
N LYS A 109 -5.76 0.71 20.03
CA LYS A 109 -7.17 0.69 20.46
C LYS A 109 -8.11 1.26 19.42
N PHE A 110 -9.27 0.63 19.29
CA PHE A 110 -10.39 1.13 18.47
C PHE A 110 -11.51 1.67 19.36
N GLY A 111 -11.98 2.88 19.06
CA GLY A 111 -13.18 3.42 19.70
C GLY A 111 -14.46 2.91 19.05
N ASP A 112 -15.56 2.87 19.80
CA ASP A 112 -16.85 2.27 19.38
C ASP A 112 -17.37 2.79 18.04
N LYS A 113 -17.26 4.11 17.81
CA LYS A 113 -17.66 4.74 16.54
C LYS A 113 -16.88 4.18 15.36
N MET A 114 -15.58 3.98 15.53
CA MET A 114 -14.73 3.40 14.49
C MET A 114 -15.03 1.93 14.28
N VAL A 115 -15.18 1.15 15.35
CA VAL A 115 -15.56 -0.28 15.27
C VAL A 115 -16.86 -0.45 14.49
N ARG A 116 -17.88 0.36 14.78
CA ARG A 116 -19.14 0.35 14.04
C ARG A 116 -18.93 0.59 12.54
N GLN A 117 -18.14 1.60 12.18
CA GLN A 117 -17.86 1.91 10.77
C GLN A 117 -17.04 0.82 10.07
N LEU A 118 -16.05 0.24 10.74
CA LEU A 118 -15.25 -0.86 10.19
C LEU A 118 -16.13 -2.09 9.91
N LYS A 119 -17.01 -2.46 10.85
CA LYS A 119 -17.99 -3.54 10.66
C LYS A 119 -18.94 -3.27 9.49
N THR A 120 -19.52 -2.07 9.40
CA THR A 120 -20.40 -1.68 8.28
C THR A 120 -19.70 -1.80 6.93
N ASN A 121 -18.40 -1.47 6.87
CA ASN A 121 -17.63 -1.51 5.62
C ASN A 121 -16.91 -2.86 5.40
N LYS A 122 -17.18 -3.88 6.23
CA LYS A 122 -16.55 -5.21 6.15
C LYS A 122 -15.02 -5.14 6.15
N ILE A 123 -14.46 -4.27 6.99
CA ILE A 123 -13.02 -4.16 7.25
C ILE A 123 -12.74 -4.86 8.58
N GLU A 124 -11.90 -5.88 8.55
CA GLU A 124 -11.43 -6.59 9.73
C GLU A 124 -10.50 -5.69 10.55
N TYR A 125 -10.53 -5.82 11.87
CA TYR A 125 -9.68 -5.03 12.76
C TYR A 125 -9.02 -5.90 13.82
N HIS A 126 -7.77 -5.56 14.15
CA HIS A 126 -6.98 -6.24 15.17
C HIS A 126 -6.29 -5.23 16.08
N GLU A 127 -6.50 -5.40 17.38
CA GLU A 127 -5.73 -4.68 18.40
C GLU A 127 -4.37 -5.35 18.58
N ASN A 128 -3.30 -4.58 18.46
CA ASN A 128 -1.93 -5.06 18.65
C ASN A 128 -1.02 -3.91 19.12
N ALA A 129 0.17 -4.24 19.61
CA ALA A 129 1.19 -3.30 20.06
C ALA A 129 2.57 -3.70 19.54
N GLY A 130 3.55 -2.80 19.69
CA GLY A 130 4.93 -3.01 19.25
C GLY A 130 5.14 -2.60 17.78
N VAL A 131 6.09 -3.26 17.12
CA VAL A 131 6.57 -2.86 15.79
C VAL A 131 5.59 -3.26 14.68
N ALA A 132 5.29 -2.34 13.77
CA ALA A 132 4.31 -2.53 12.69
C ALA A 132 4.60 -3.78 11.84
N LYS A 133 5.83 -3.96 11.37
CA LYS A 133 6.21 -5.13 10.56
C LYS A 133 5.92 -6.47 11.26
N LYS A 134 6.27 -6.60 12.54
CA LYS A 134 6.04 -7.83 13.33
C LYS A 134 4.55 -8.12 13.50
N ALA A 135 3.74 -7.08 13.67
CA ALA A 135 2.29 -7.23 13.82
C ALA A 135 1.63 -7.76 12.53
N VAL A 136 2.08 -7.29 11.36
CA VAL A 136 1.60 -7.79 10.07
C VAL A 136 1.95 -9.26 9.87
N GLU A 137 3.20 -9.63 10.14
CA GLU A 137 3.67 -11.03 10.06
C GLU A 137 2.83 -11.95 10.96
N THR A 138 2.52 -11.50 12.18
CA THR A 138 1.68 -12.23 13.14
C THR A 138 0.25 -12.44 12.62
N VAL A 139 -0.37 -11.40 12.06
CA VAL A 139 -1.73 -11.49 11.50
C VAL A 139 -1.78 -12.45 10.31
N ILE A 140 -0.78 -12.39 9.43
CA ILE A 140 -0.69 -13.29 8.28
C ILE A 140 -0.52 -14.74 8.72
N LYS A 141 0.37 -15.00 9.70
CA LYS A 141 0.58 -16.34 10.27
C LYS A 141 -0.72 -16.90 10.85
N ASN A 142 -1.45 -16.10 11.62
CA ASN A 142 -2.71 -16.50 12.23
C ASN A 142 -3.80 -16.81 11.19
N LYS A 143 -3.86 -16.05 10.08
CA LYS A 143 -4.79 -16.33 8.97
C LYS A 143 -4.47 -17.67 8.29
N ARG A 144 -3.19 -17.99 8.08
CA ARG A 144 -2.77 -19.27 7.49
C ARG A 144 -3.15 -20.47 8.36
N SER A 145 -2.92 -20.39 9.67
CA SER A 145 -3.27 -21.47 10.60
C SER A 145 -4.77 -21.77 10.64
N LYS A 146 -5.62 -20.74 10.54
CA LYS A 146 -7.08 -20.92 10.50
C LYS A 146 -7.58 -21.59 9.22
N ASN A 147 -6.91 -21.35 8.10
CA ASN A 147 -7.28 -21.96 6.82
C ASN A 147 -6.78 -23.41 6.67
N ALA A 148 -5.73 -23.79 7.39
CA ALA A 148 -5.19 -25.16 7.36
C ALA A 148 -6.01 -26.18 8.19
N GLN A 149 -6.95 -25.70 9.01
CA GLN A 149 -7.81 -26.51 9.89
C GLN A 149 -9.24 -26.68 9.34
N LYS A 150 -9.52 -26.19 8.13
CA LYS A 150 -10.83 -26.24 7.48
C LYS A 150 -10.70 -26.96 6.15
#